data_AF-A0A3C0TXF6-F1
#
_entry.id   AF-A0A3C0TXF6-F1
#
_cell.length_a   1.000
_cell.length_b   1.000
_cell.length_c   1.000
_cell.angle_alpha   90.00
_cell.angle_beta   90.00
_cell.angle_gamma   90.00
#
_symmetry.space_group_name_H-M   'P 1'
#
loop_
_entity.id
_entity.type
_entity.pdbx_description
1 polymer ?
#
loop_
_entity_poly.entity_id
_entity_poly.type
_entity_poly.pdbx_seq_one_letter_code
_entity_poly.pdbx_strand_id
1 'polypeptide(L)' 'PPPNVTGSLHMGHALNNTLQDILIRFERMRGRDALWQPGTDHAGIATQMV' A
#
# COMPACT_ATOMS: atom_id res chain seq x y z
N PRO A 1 2.51 2.30 3.03
CA PRO A 1 2.41 3.69 2.54
C PRO A 1 1.47 3.76 1.31
N PRO A 2 0.48 4.67 1.30
CA PRO A 2 -0.41 4.84 0.16
C PRO A 2 0.38 5.29 -1.08
N PRO A 3 0.20 4.67 -2.26
CA PRO A 3 0.83 5.15 -3.49
C PRO A 3 0.26 6.51 -3.88
N ASN A 4 1.12 7.37 -4.44
CA ASN A 4 0.73 8.64 -5.04
C ASN A 4 -0.21 8.41 -6.22
N VAL A 5 -1.25 9.23 -6.37
CA VAL A 5 -2.18 9.17 -7.53
C VAL A 5 -1.56 9.64 -8.87
N THR A 6 -0.26 9.93 -8.89
CA THR A 6 0.46 10.63 -9.97
C THR A 6 1.09 9.70 -11.00
N GLY A 7 0.89 8.39 -10.88
CA GLY A 7 1.48 7.43 -11.82
C GLY A 7 0.92 6.01 -11.66
N SER A 8 1.26 5.16 -12.63
CA SER A 8 0.90 3.75 -12.61
C SER A 8 1.71 2.98 -11.56
N LEU A 9 1.09 1.95 -10.97
CA LEU A 9 1.79 1.03 -10.09
C LEU A 9 2.93 0.33 -10.84
N HIS A 10 4.01 0.02 -10.13
CA HIS A 10 5.21 -0.62 -10.67
C HIS A 10 5.74 -1.65 -9.67
N MET A 11 6.79 -2.39 -10.03
CA MET A 11 7.29 -3.52 -9.22
C MET A 11 7.66 -3.14 -7.78
N GLY A 12 8.05 -1.89 -7.52
CA GLY A 12 8.29 -1.38 -6.16
C GLY A 12 7.03 -1.37 -5.30
N HIS A 13 5.90 -0.96 -5.89
CA HIS A 13 4.58 -1.03 -5.23
C HIS A 13 4.15 -2.47 -4.97
N ALA A 14 4.38 -3.36 -5.94
CA ALA A 14 4.06 -4.78 -5.80
C ALA A 14 4.85 -5.44 -4.65
N LEU A 15 6.16 -5.18 -4.56
CA LEU A 15 6.99 -5.68 -3.47
C LEU A 15 6.49 -5.16 -2.11
N ASN A 16 6.27 -3.85 -1.99
CA ASN A 16 5.82 -3.22 -0.75
C ASN A 16 4.44 -3.74 -0.28
N ASN A 17 3.51 -3.97 -1.19
CA ASN A 17 2.19 -4.49 -0.85
C ASN A 17 2.24 -5.99 -0.51
N THR A 18 3.07 -6.76 -1.21
CA THR A 18 3.24 -8.20 -0.93
C THR A 18 3.74 -8.44 0.50
N LEU A 19 4.71 -7.65 0.95
CA LEU A 19 5.23 -7.77 2.32
C LEU A 19 4.15 -7.48 3.38
N GLN A 20 3.36 -6.42 3.18
CA GLN A 20 2.26 -6.08 4.09
C GLN A 20 1.16 -7.15 4.09
N ASP A 21 0.78 -7.65 2.91
CA ASP A 21 -0.23 -8.70 2.75
C ASP A 21 0.18 -9.99 3.47
N ILE A 22 1.45 -10.41 3.33
CA ILE A 22 1.99 -11.58 4.03
C ILE A 22 1.87 -11.41 5.56
N LEU A 23 2.28 -10.26 6.10
CA LEU A 23 2.22 -10.00 7.54
C LEU A 23 0.80 -9.98 8.08
N ILE A 24 -0.13 -9.34 7.36
CA ILE A 24 -1.55 -9.28 7.76
C ILE A 24 -2.18 -10.67 7.74
N ARG A 25 -1.92 -11.47 6.70
CA ARG A 25 -2.39 -12.86 6.64
C ARG A 25 -1.80 -13.69 7.77
N PHE A 26 -0.51 -13.55 8.03
CA PHE A 26 0.18 -14.26 9.10
C PHE A 26 -0.44 -13.95 10.47
N GLU A 27 -0.65 -12.69 10.81
CA GLU A 27 -1.23 -12.30 12.09
C GLU A 27 -2.71 -12.71 12.22
N ARG A 28 -3.50 -12.67 11.14
CA ARG A 28 -4.87 -13.21 11.12
C ARG A 28 -4.92 -14.72 11.35
N MET A 29 -4.00 -15.47 10.73
CA MET A 29 -3.88 -16.92 10.96
C MET A 29 -3.50 -17.25 12.41
N ARG A 30 -2.87 -16.33 13.14
CA ARG A 30 -2.58 -16.44 14.57
C ARG A 30 -3.74 -16.02 15.47
N GLY A 31 -4.92 -15.78 14.90
CA GLY A 31 -6.13 -15.42 15.63
C GLY A 31 -6.19 -13.94 16.04
N ARG A 32 -5.33 -13.07 15.51
CA ARG A 32 -5.37 -11.64 15.81
C ARG A 32 -6.30 -10.93 14.84
N ASP A 33 -7.05 -9.98 15.36
CA ASP A 33 -7.84 -9.06 14.54
C ASP A 33 -6.92 -7.99 13.94
N ALA A 34 -6.30 -8.32 12.80
CA ALA A 34 -5.38 -7.44 12.09
C ALA A 34 -6.09 -6.69 10.97
N LEU A 35 -6.14 -5.36 11.08
CA LEU A 35 -6.67 -4.45 10.06
C LEU A 35 -5.57 -4.04 9.08
N TRP A 36 -5.84 -4.22 7.78
CA TRP A 36 -5.06 -3.58 6.72
C TRP A 36 -5.89 -2.47 6.10
N GLN A 37 -5.48 -1.22 6.30
CA GLN A 37 -6.18 -0.06 5.79
C GLN A 37 -5.51 0.44 4.51
N PRO A 38 -6.08 0.18 3.31
CA PRO A 38 -5.55 0.71 2.07
C PRO A 38 -5.90 2.19 1.90
N GLY A 39 -5.15 2.89 1.04
CA GLY A 39 -5.40 4.27 0.66
C GLY A 39 -4.48 4.71 -0.47
N THR A 40 -4.76 5.88 -1.05
CA THR A 40 -3.94 6.53 -2.08
C THR A 40 -3.63 7.96 -1.63
N ASP A 41 -2.43 8.45 -1.90
CA ASP A 41 -2.02 9.81 -1.55
C ASP A 41 -2.32 10.75 -2.71
N HIS A 42 -2.97 11.88 -2.42
CA HIS A 42 -3.23 12.94 -3.39
C HIS A 42 -1.94 13.48 -4.03
N ALA A 43 -0.80 13.35 -3.36
CA ALA A 43 0.53 13.62 -3.92
C ALA A 43 0.76 15.07 -4.41
N GLY A 44 0.02 16.04 -3.87
CA GLY A 44 0.25 17.50 -3.97
C GLY A 44 1.01 18.01 -5.21
N ILE A 45 2.27 18.45 -5.02
CA ILE A 45 3.13 19.01 -6.08
C ILE A 45 3.40 18.00 -7.19
N ALA A 46 3.49 16.70 -6.88
CA ALA A 46 3.73 15.67 -7.88
C ALA A 46 2.53 15.47 -8.82
N THR A 47 1.30 15.80 -8.42
CA THR A 47 0.09 15.77 -9.29
C THR A 47 -0.02 16.99 -10.19
N GLN A 48 0.44 18.14 -9.72
CA GLN A 48 0.37 19.40 -10.46
C GLN A 48 1.46 19.52 -11.54
N MET A 49 2.50 18.69 -11.44
CA MET A 49 3.65 18.66 -12.34
C MET A 49 3.57 17.55 -13.42
N VAL A 50 2.48 16.77 -13.44
CA VAL A 50 2.19 15.75 -14.47
C VAL A 50 1.33 16.34 -15.58
#